data_AF-A0A1M5DYD8-F1
#
_entry.id   AF-A0A1M5DYD8-F1
#
_cell.length_a   1.000
_cell.length_b   1.000
_cell.length_c   1.000
_cell.angle_alpha   90.00
_cell.angle_beta   90.00
_cell.angle_gamma   90.00
#
_symmetry.space_group_name_H-M   'P 1'
#
loop_
_entity.id
_entity.type
_entity.pdbx_description
1 polymer ?
#
loop_
_entity_poly.entity_id
_entity_poly.type
_entity_poly.pdbx_seq_one_letter_code
_entity_poly.pdbx_strand_id
1 'polypeptide(L)' 'MKNLLLNNWNVMRFIRLAIALFLFSQAYVTKNWIFVGIGSFFLIQVIFNFGCGPNGCAVPNNKYSKR' A
#
# COMPACT_ATOMS: atom_id res chain seq x y z
N MET A 1 -11.73 16.34 -15.68
CA MET A 1 -10.93 15.11 -15.44
C MET A 1 -9.99 15.28 -14.23
N LYS A 2 -10.45 15.84 -13.12
CA LYS A 2 -9.65 15.97 -11.87
C LYS A 2 -10.06 14.94 -10.82
N ASN A 3 -11.25 14.36 -10.99
CA ASN A 3 -11.86 13.42 -10.05
C ASN A 3 -11.28 12.01 -10.08
N LEU A 4 -10.60 11.56 -11.14
CA LEU A 4 -9.94 10.24 -11.13
C LEU A 4 -8.64 10.24 -10.31
N LEU A 5 -7.93 11.37 -10.29
CA LEU A 5 -6.71 11.57 -9.52
C LEU A 5 -6.99 11.72 -8.01
N LEU A 6 -8.21 12.09 -7.62
CA LEU A 6 -8.62 12.23 -6.22
C LEU A 6 -9.53 11.09 -5.73
N ASN A 7 -10.25 10.40 -6.62
CA ASN A 7 -11.18 9.32 -6.26
C ASN A 7 -10.51 7.93 -6.31
N ASN A 8 -9.40 7.77 -7.05
CA ASN A 8 -8.63 6.52 -7.12
C ASN A 8 -7.17 6.69 -6.65
N TRP A 9 -6.84 7.78 -5.96
CA TRP A 9 -5.66 7.83 -5.11
C TRP A 9 -6.00 7.04 -3.85
N ASN A 10 -5.76 5.74 -3.96
CA ASN A 10 -6.13 4.72 -3.01
C ASN A 10 -5.83 5.21 -1.58
N VAL A 11 -6.85 5.57 -0.79
CA VAL A 11 -6.71 6.06 0.61
C VAL A 11 -5.80 5.12 1.41
N MET A 12 -5.78 3.84 1.05
CA MET A 12 -4.85 2.83 1.56
C MET A 12 -3.36 3.17 1.41
N ARG A 13 -2.93 3.92 0.38
CA ARG A 13 -1.56 4.43 0.25
C ARG A 13 -1.23 5.42 1.35
N PHE A 14 -2.16 6.35 1.65
CA PHE A 14 -1.98 7.32 2.75
C PHE A 14 -1.96 6.64 4.10
N ILE A 15 -2.84 5.66 4.31
CA ILE A 15 -2.86 4.87 5.54
C ILE A 15 -1.54 4.12 5.71
N ARG A 16 -1.05 3.43 4.68
CA ARG A 16 0.24 2.73 4.72
C ARG A 16 1.42 3.69 4.96
N LEU A 17 1.41 4.86 4.32
CA LEU A 17 2.43 5.90 4.53
C LEU A 17 2.40 6.43 5.97
N ALA A 18 1.21 6.69 6.52
CA ALA A 18 1.04 7.15 7.90
C ALA A 18 1.55 6.11 8.91
N ILE A 19 1.27 4.83 8.67
CA ILE A 19 1.79 3.72 9.50
C ILE A 19 3.33 3.66 9.40
N ALA A 20 3.90 3.77 8.21
CA ALA A 20 5.36 3.78 8.03
C ALA A 20 6.01 4.94 8.81
N LEU A 21 5.48 6.17 8.68
CA LEU A 21 5.96 7.35 9.40
C LEU A 21 5.83 7.20 10.92
N PHE A 22 4.71 6.64 11.40
CA PHE A 22 4.52 6.36 12.82
C PHE A 22 5.57 5.37 13.34
N LEU A 23 5.85 4.29 12.61
CA LEU A 23 6.88 3.32 12.99
C LEU A 23 8.27 3.94 13.01
N PHE A 24 8.60 4.84 12.07
CA PHE A 24 9.87 5.56 12.10
C PHE A 24 9.98 6.53 13.29
N SER A 25 8.89 7.21 13.65
CA SER A 25 8.85 8.04 14.86
C SER A 25 9.10 7.20 16.12
N GLN A 26 8.44 6.05 16.23
CA GLN A 26 8.64 5.13 17.35
C GLN A 26 10.05 4.51 17.35
N ALA A 27 10.65 4.28 16.17
CA ALA A 27 12.03 3.85 16.04
C ALA A 27 13.00 4.89 16.59
N TYR A 28 12.74 6.18 16.34
CA TYR A 28 13.56 7.27 16.85
C TYR A 28 13.50 7.37 18.38
N VAL A 29 12.31 7.27 18.95
CA VAL A 29 12.09 7.34 20.41
C VAL A 29 12.69 6.13 21.12
N THR A 30 12.39 4.92 20.64
CA THR A 30 12.82 3.66 21.29
C THR A 30 14.27 3.28 20.93
N LYS A 31 14.86 3.91 19.91
CA LYS A 31 16.15 3.55 19.29
C LYS A 31 16.26 2.08 18.85
N ASN A 32 15.13 1.41 18.66
CA ASN A 32 15.07 0.01 18.28
C ASN A 32 15.09 -0.12 16.76
N TRP A 33 16.12 -0.80 16.24
CA TRP A 33 16.37 -0.95 14.81
C TRP A 33 15.30 -1.77 14.07
N ILE A 34 14.59 -2.66 14.78
CA ILE A 34 13.52 -3.48 14.22
C ILE A 34 12.40 -2.62 13.60
N PHE A 35 12.06 -1.50 14.24
CA PHE A 35 11.02 -0.60 13.74
C PHE A 35 11.41 0.09 12.42
N VAL A 36 12.70 0.34 12.21
CA VAL A 36 13.23 0.86 10.94
C VAL A 36 13.06 -0.17 9.83
N GLY A 37 13.36 -1.44 10.10
CA GLY A 37 13.18 -2.53 9.13
C GLY A 37 11.72 -2.70 8.70
N ILE A 38 10.80 -2.76 9.67
CA ILE A 38 9.35 -2.89 9.39
C ILE A 38 8.81 -1.62 8.72
N GLY A 39 9.19 -0.43 9.18
CA GLY A 39 8.78 0.84 8.57
C GLY A 39 9.23 0.94 7.11
N SER A 40 10.47 0.51 6.81
CA SER A 40 11.01 0.50 5.45
C SER A 40 10.23 -0.45 4.52
N PHE A 41 9.82 -1.62 5.02
CA PHE A 41 8.96 -2.54 4.27
C PHE A 41 7.64 -1.89 3.82
N PHE A 42 6.93 -1.20 4.73
CA PHE A 42 5.70 -0.48 4.38
C PHE A 42 5.96 0.70 3.45
N LEU A 43 7.11 1.37 3.57
CA LEU A 43 7.49 2.48 2.70
C LEU A 43 7.76 1.99 1.27
N ILE A 44 8.47 0.87 1.11
CA ILE A 44 8.67 0.18 -0.18
C ILE A 44 7.33 -0.21 -0.79
N GLN A 45 6.38 -0.74 -0.01
CA GLN A 45 5.04 -1.06 -0.51
C GLN A 45 4.28 0.16 -1.06
N VAL A 46 4.48 1.35 -0.47
CA VAL A 46 3.86 2.60 -0.95
C VAL A 46 4.50 3.07 -2.26
N ILE A 47 5.83 3.05 -2.35
CA ILE A 47 6.58 3.47 -3.54
C ILE A 47 6.29 2.55 -4.72
N PHE A 48 6.52 1.26 -4.53
CA PHE A 48 6.43 0.28 -5.61
C PHE A 48 5.01 -0.26 -5.84
N ASN A 49 4.05 0.12 -4.99
CA ASN A 49 2.69 -0.42 -5.02
C ASN A 49 2.62 -1.94 -4.93
N PHE A 50 3.61 -2.55 -4.26
CA PHE A 50 3.60 -3.97 -3.99
C PHE A 50 2.42 -4.30 -3.06
N GLY A 51 1.44 -5.00 -3.62
CA GLY A 51 0.24 -5.47 -2.95
C GLY A 51 -0.92 -5.63 -3.93
N CYS A 52 -1.86 -6.54 -3.63
CA CYS A 52 -3.14 -6.57 -4.31
C CYS A 52 -3.80 -5.20 -4.16
N GLY A 53 -3.91 -4.46 -5.27
CA GLY A 53 -4.67 -3.21 -5.32
C GLY A 53 -6.16 -3.47 -5.09
N PRO A 54 -7.02 -2.44 -5.09
CA PRO A 54 -8.47 -2.59 -4.97
C PRO A 54 -9.10 -3.47 -6.09
N ASN A 55 -8.38 -3.71 -7.18
CA ASN A 55 -8.78 -4.67 -8.23
C ASN A 55 -8.23 -6.09 -8.03
N GLY A 56 -7.41 -6.32 -7.00
CA GLY A 56 -6.85 -7.62 -6.63
C GLY A 56 -6.14 -8.38 -7.74
N CYS A 57 -5.58 -9.54 -7.41
CA CYS A 57 -5.43 -10.61 -8.40
C CYS A 57 -6.84 -11.17 -8.65
N ALA A 58 -7.70 -10.43 -9.36
CA ALA A 58 -8.96 -10.97 -9.81
C ALA A 58 -8.65 -12.10 -10.80
N VAL A 59 -8.97 -13.35 -10.43
CA VAL A 59 -8.99 -14.46 -11.38
C VAL A 59 -9.90 -14.01 -12.52
N PRO A 60 -9.41 -13.91 -13.77
CA PRO A 60 -10.24 -13.46 -14.87
C PRO A 60 -11.43 -14.41 -14.95
N ASN A 61 -12.65 -13.88 -14.78
CA ASN A 61 -13.87 -14.63 -14.99
C ASN A 61 -14.03 -14.85 -16.49
N ASN A 62 -13.23 -15.74 -17.06
CA ASN A 62 -13.43 -16.25 -18.40
C ASN A 62 -14.72 -17.08 -18.39
N LYS A 63 -15.86 -16.42 -18.52
CA LYS A 63 -17.07 -17.10 -18.97
C LYS A 63 -16.73 -17.70 -20.32
N TYR A 64 -16.42 -18.99 -20.34
CA TYR A 64 -16.33 -19.77 -21.57
C TYR A 64 -17.69 -19.64 -22.26
N SER A 65 -17.78 -18.73 -23.23
CA SER A 65 -18.91 -18.66 -24.15
C SER A 65 -18.84 -19.92 -25.00
N LYS A 66 -19.51 -20.97 -24.53
CA LYS A 66 -19.79 -22.17 -25.32
C LYS A 66 -20.70 -21.72 -26.47
N ARG A 67 -20.09 -21.49 -27.63
CA ARG A 67 -20.81 -21.25 -28.89
C ARG A 67 -21.10 -22.59 -29.54
#